data_AF-A0A0D0GVK5-F1
#
_entry.id   AF-A0A0D0GVK5-F1
#
_cell.length_a   1.000
_cell.length_b   1.000
_cell.length_c   1.000
_cell.angle_alpha   90.00
_cell.angle_beta   90.00
_cell.angle_gamma   90.00
#
_symmetry.space_group_name_H-M   'P 1'
#
loop_
_entity.id
_entity.type
_entity.pdbx_description
1 polymer ?
#
loop_
_entity_poly.entity_id
_entity_poly.type
_entity_poly.pdbx_seq_one_letter_code
_entity_poly.pdbx_strand_id
1 'polypeptide(L)'
;MDKSEVEQVLITVKSGTEEALNIKIYKNGILARRGCGGLPGVKISGMSFTGDSVYFDKLMNSVSQQVLDQNVNHEEKIITGSLEYLVAFYGVSSNGDKGERAEWTKSSALRFFMDEGTSFRHNLLGFVDGLAIEAMKLTDSWYFDIMMAGLEKMKSKSLPEQTLATSPKTEEALQQDFQNYFEQVSKKDLAGFAEGKVYESESGVGHRLSFVGDDKSITYKFTVS
;
A
#
# COMPACT_ATOMS: atom_id res chain seq x y z
N MET A 1 -5.53 -16.22 -16.96
CA MET A 1 -6.17 -14.92 -17.36
C MET A 1 -5.17 -14.19 -18.24
N ASP A 2 -5.58 -13.57 -19.35
CA ASP A 2 -4.62 -12.83 -20.18
C ASP A 2 -4.16 -11.55 -19.47
N LYS A 3 -2.86 -11.25 -19.53
CA LYS A 3 -2.27 -10.07 -18.88
C LYS A 3 -2.92 -8.75 -19.29
N SER A 4 -3.36 -8.63 -20.54
CA SER A 4 -4.02 -7.43 -21.05
C SER A 4 -5.42 -7.20 -20.44
N GLU A 5 -6.04 -8.26 -19.92
CA GLU A 5 -7.38 -8.23 -19.29
C GLU A 5 -7.33 -7.80 -17.82
N VAL A 6 -6.15 -7.75 -17.21
CA VAL A 6 -6.01 -7.33 -15.80
C VAL A 6 -6.38 -5.85 -15.70
N GLU A 7 -7.26 -5.54 -14.77
CA GLU A 7 -7.74 -4.18 -14.46
C GLU A 7 -7.45 -3.79 -13.00
N GLN A 8 -7.19 -4.77 -12.12
CA GLN A 8 -6.82 -4.55 -10.72
C GLN A 8 -5.79 -5.57 -10.24
N VAL A 9 -4.85 -5.09 -9.43
CA VAL A 9 -3.98 -5.90 -8.57
C VAL A 9 -4.33 -5.62 -7.11
N LEU A 10 -4.62 -6.68 -6.34
CA LEU A 10 -4.79 -6.67 -4.89
C LEU A 10 -3.62 -7.39 -4.25
N ILE A 11 -2.98 -6.77 -3.27
CA ILE A 11 -1.88 -7.35 -2.50
C ILE A 11 -2.24 -7.25 -1.04
N THR A 12 -2.19 -8.36 -0.30
CA THR A 12 -2.37 -8.35 1.15
C THR A 12 -1.32 -9.20 1.85
N VAL A 13 -0.85 -8.71 3.01
CA VAL A 13 0.02 -9.44 3.93
C VAL A 13 -0.59 -9.37 5.32
N LYS A 14 -0.77 -10.53 5.97
CA LYS A 14 -1.34 -10.62 7.32
C LYS A 14 -0.52 -11.55 8.20
N SER A 15 -0.44 -11.25 9.50
CA SER A 15 0.02 -12.18 10.52
C SER A 15 -1.06 -12.28 11.61
N GLY A 16 -1.48 -13.51 11.92
CA GLY A 16 -2.68 -13.79 12.69
C GLY A 16 -3.92 -13.12 12.09
N THR A 17 -4.58 -12.28 12.89
CA THR A 17 -5.72 -11.45 12.48
C THR A 17 -5.32 -10.03 12.06
N GLU A 18 -4.05 -9.66 12.22
CA GLU A 18 -3.55 -8.33 11.90
C GLU A 18 -3.12 -8.22 10.44
N GLU A 19 -3.55 -7.15 9.80
CA GLU A 19 -3.17 -6.83 8.42
C GLU A 19 -1.97 -5.88 8.44
N ALA A 20 -0.82 -6.38 7.99
CA ALA A 20 0.41 -5.60 7.85
C ALA A 20 0.38 -4.75 6.58
N LEU A 21 -0.29 -5.24 5.53
CA LEU A 21 -0.40 -4.55 4.25
C LEU A 21 -1.71 -4.89 3.51
N ASN A 22 -2.31 -3.88 2.90
CA ASN A 22 -3.33 -3.99 1.89
C ASN A 22 -3.11 -2.92 0.82
N ILE A 23 -2.89 -3.32 -0.41
CA ILE A 23 -2.74 -2.42 -1.55
C ILE A 23 -3.70 -2.87 -2.65
N LYS A 24 -4.48 -1.93 -3.18
CA LYS A 24 -5.23 -2.08 -4.42
C LYS A 24 -4.71 -1.06 -5.43
N ILE A 25 -4.27 -1.54 -6.59
CA ILE A 25 -3.84 -0.72 -7.71
C ILE A 25 -4.71 -1.07 -8.91
N TYR A 26 -5.44 -0.08 -9.42
CA TYR A 26 -6.31 -0.22 -10.57
C TYR A 26 -5.66 0.40 -11.80
N LYS A 27 -5.90 -0.20 -12.96
CA LYS A 27 -5.41 0.27 -14.26
C LYS A 27 -5.94 1.64 -14.65
N ASN A 28 -7.09 2.04 -14.14
CA ASN A 28 -7.65 3.38 -14.38
C ASN A 28 -7.02 4.47 -13.50
N GLY A 29 -6.10 4.15 -12.59
CA GLY A 29 -5.46 5.09 -11.69
C GLY A 29 -6.09 5.24 -10.31
N ILE A 30 -7.02 4.36 -9.93
CA ILE A 30 -7.39 4.25 -8.52
C ILE A 30 -6.26 3.55 -7.76
N LEU A 31 -5.84 4.16 -6.66
CA LEU A 31 -4.86 3.62 -5.74
C LEU A 31 -5.46 3.63 -4.33
N ALA A 32 -5.41 2.50 -3.64
CA ALA A 32 -5.76 2.42 -2.23
C ALA A 32 -4.69 1.63 -1.46
N ARG A 33 -4.34 2.10 -0.27
CA ARG A 33 -3.38 1.43 0.61
C ARG A 33 -3.73 1.59 2.07
N ARG A 34 -3.41 0.55 2.83
CA ARG A 34 -3.28 0.53 4.29
C ARG A 34 -2.04 -0.28 4.66
N GLY A 35 -1.27 0.20 5.63
CA GLY A 35 -0.10 -0.53 6.13
C GLY A 35 1.19 -0.36 5.32
N CYS A 36 2.28 -0.90 5.89
CA CYS A 36 3.64 -0.84 5.33
C CYS A 36 4.34 -2.20 5.28
N GLY A 37 3.61 -3.30 5.43
CA GLY A 37 4.15 -4.65 5.39
C GLY A 37 4.81 -5.13 6.69
N GLY A 38 4.89 -4.27 7.72
CA GLY A 38 5.33 -4.64 9.06
C GLY A 38 4.19 -4.72 10.08
N LEU A 39 4.49 -5.31 11.24
CA LEU A 39 3.64 -5.27 12.42
C LEU A 39 4.29 -4.43 13.54
N PRO A 40 3.49 -3.77 14.40
CA PRO A 40 2.02 -3.73 14.40
C PRO A 40 1.45 -2.98 13.19
N GLY A 41 0.26 -3.39 12.72
CA GLY A 41 -0.35 -2.80 11.53
C GLY A 41 -0.68 -1.31 11.67
N VAL A 42 -0.46 -0.53 10.61
CA VAL A 42 -0.85 0.89 10.53
C VAL A 42 -2.28 0.99 9.99
N LYS A 43 -3.20 1.60 10.76
CA LYS A 43 -4.63 1.67 10.41
C LYS A 43 -4.99 2.88 9.56
N ILE A 44 -4.13 3.92 9.53
CA ILE A 44 -4.26 5.00 8.55
C ILE A 44 -4.32 4.39 7.15
N SER A 45 -5.27 4.85 6.33
CA SER A 45 -5.44 4.36 4.97
C SER A 45 -5.76 5.51 4.03
N GLY A 46 -5.44 5.31 2.76
CA GLY A 46 -5.66 6.29 1.71
C GLY A 46 -6.33 5.66 0.50
N MET A 47 -7.13 6.46 -0.19
CA MET A 47 -7.58 6.17 -1.55
C MET A 47 -7.45 7.43 -2.40
N SER A 48 -6.97 7.29 -3.63
CA SER A 48 -6.81 8.38 -4.59
C SER A 48 -7.17 7.93 -5.99
N PHE A 49 -7.55 8.89 -6.83
CA PHE A 49 -7.69 8.71 -8.26
C PHE A 49 -6.64 9.58 -8.96
N THR A 50 -5.56 8.97 -9.44
CA THR A 50 -4.46 9.66 -10.13
C THR A 50 -4.84 10.02 -11.57
N GLY A 51 -5.81 9.31 -12.16
CA GLY A 51 -6.26 9.52 -13.54
C GLY A 51 -5.38 8.88 -14.60
N ASP A 52 -4.33 8.14 -14.20
CA ASP A 52 -3.42 7.44 -15.11
C ASP A 52 -3.05 6.04 -14.60
N SER A 53 -2.53 5.20 -15.50
CA SER A 53 -2.16 3.81 -15.22
C SER A 53 -0.74 3.64 -14.69
N VAL A 54 -0.01 4.72 -14.35
CA VAL A 54 1.46 4.65 -14.14
C VAL A 54 1.85 3.67 -13.03
N TYR A 55 1.10 3.65 -11.93
CA TYR A 55 1.33 2.70 -10.83
C TYR A 55 1.05 1.27 -11.25
N PHE A 56 -0.06 1.06 -11.96
CA PHE A 56 -0.47 -0.26 -12.45
C PHE A 56 0.52 -0.82 -13.47
N ASP A 57 0.90 -0.02 -14.47
CA ASP A 57 1.79 -0.45 -15.54
C ASP A 57 3.18 -0.81 -15.01
N LYS A 58 3.73 0.01 -14.10
CA LYS A 58 5.00 -0.27 -13.44
C LYS A 58 4.96 -1.61 -12.71
N LEU A 59 3.92 -1.85 -11.91
CA LEU A 59 3.79 -3.11 -11.17
C LEU A 59 3.59 -4.31 -12.12
N MET A 60 2.75 -4.15 -13.15
CA MET A 60 2.46 -5.23 -14.09
C MET A 60 3.66 -5.57 -14.97
N ASN A 61 4.67 -4.71 -15.13
CA ASN A 61 5.91 -5.07 -15.83
C ASN A 61 6.63 -6.25 -15.17
N SER A 62 6.54 -6.39 -13.85
CA SER A 62 7.11 -7.51 -13.10
C SER A 62 6.27 -8.80 -13.15
N VAL A 63 5.03 -8.73 -13.64
CA VAL A 63 4.10 -9.86 -13.69
C VAL A 63 4.16 -10.53 -15.07
N SER A 64 4.64 -11.77 -15.16
CA SER A 64 4.63 -12.52 -16.41
C SER A 64 3.28 -13.21 -16.66
N GLN A 65 2.98 -13.57 -17.91
CA GLN A 65 1.78 -14.35 -18.23
C GLN A 65 1.75 -15.69 -17.45
N GLN A 66 2.91 -16.33 -17.26
CA GLN A 66 3.04 -17.57 -16.50
C GLN A 66 2.60 -17.45 -15.03
N VAL A 67 2.72 -16.26 -14.43
CA VAL A 67 2.20 -15.99 -13.07
C VAL A 67 0.67 -15.98 -13.10
N LEU A 68 0.07 -15.34 -14.11
CA LEU A 68 -1.39 -15.22 -14.25
C LEU A 68 -2.08 -16.53 -14.63
N ASP A 69 -1.33 -17.45 -15.22
CA ASP A 69 -1.79 -18.81 -15.54
C ASP A 69 -1.75 -19.75 -14.34
N GLN A 70 -1.08 -19.35 -13.25
CA GLN A 70 -1.02 -20.11 -12.02
C GLN A 70 -2.03 -19.57 -11.01
N ASN A 71 -2.90 -20.46 -10.54
CA ASN A 71 -3.79 -20.19 -9.41
C ASN A 71 -3.32 -21.05 -8.24
N VAL A 72 -2.78 -20.42 -7.21
CA VAL A 72 -2.24 -21.11 -6.03
C VAL A 72 -3.09 -20.74 -4.83
N ASN A 73 -3.57 -21.76 -4.13
CA ASN A 73 -4.20 -21.61 -2.83
C ASN A 73 -3.58 -22.66 -1.89
N HIS A 74 -2.41 -22.34 -1.35
CA HIS A 74 -1.71 -23.18 -0.39
C HIS A 74 -2.17 -22.85 1.02
N GLU A 75 -2.47 -23.90 1.79
CA GLU A 75 -2.98 -23.78 3.16
C GLU A 75 -2.35 -24.83 4.07
N GLU A 76 -1.72 -24.37 5.15
CA GLU A 76 -1.13 -25.22 6.17
C GLU A 76 -2.01 -25.31 7.42
N LYS A 77 -1.79 -26.37 8.19
CA LYS A 77 -2.29 -26.43 9.57
C LYS A 77 -1.45 -25.52 10.44
N ILE A 78 -2.10 -24.56 11.09
CA ILE A 78 -1.45 -23.57 11.96
C ILE A 78 -1.29 -24.12 13.39
N ILE A 79 -0.09 -23.95 13.95
CA ILE A 79 0.31 -24.38 15.29
C ILE A 79 0.85 -23.21 16.11
N THR A 80 1.70 -22.37 15.52
CA THR A 80 2.46 -21.33 16.24
C THR A 80 1.91 -19.92 16.01
N GLY A 81 1.46 -19.66 14.78
CA GLY A 81 0.99 -18.37 14.29
C GLY A 81 0.78 -18.47 12.79
N SER A 82 -0.09 -17.65 12.22
CA SER A 82 -0.38 -17.71 10.78
C SER A 82 0.21 -16.53 10.05
N LEU A 83 0.85 -16.78 8.91
CA LEU A 83 1.29 -15.77 7.96
C LEU A 83 0.56 -15.98 6.64
N GLU A 84 -0.12 -14.94 6.16
CA GLU A 84 -0.86 -14.97 4.90
C GLU A 84 -0.26 -13.97 3.92
N TYR A 85 0.15 -14.46 2.76
CA TYR A 85 0.42 -13.64 1.58
C TYR A 85 -0.63 -13.91 0.51
N LEU A 86 -1.16 -12.84 -0.08
CA LEU A 86 -2.09 -12.92 -1.19
C LEU A 86 -1.74 -11.86 -2.23
N VAL A 87 -1.59 -12.29 -3.47
CA VAL A 87 -1.67 -11.43 -4.66
C VAL A 87 -2.82 -11.93 -5.50
N ALA A 88 -3.80 -11.08 -5.76
CA ALA A 88 -4.92 -11.37 -6.63
C ALA A 88 -4.97 -10.38 -7.80
N PHE A 89 -5.22 -10.91 -8.98
CA PHE A 89 -5.42 -10.17 -10.21
C PHE A 89 -6.88 -10.30 -10.61
N TYR A 90 -7.52 -9.17 -10.87
CA TYR A 90 -8.91 -9.14 -11.34
C TYR A 90 -8.98 -8.48 -12.71
N GLY A 91 -9.91 -8.96 -13.53
CA GLY A 91 -10.12 -8.49 -14.88
C GLY A 91 -11.55 -8.75 -15.33
N VAL A 92 -11.97 -8.03 -16.37
CA VAL A 92 -13.31 -8.10 -16.99
C VAL A 92 -14.46 -7.94 -15.98
N SER A 93 -15.15 -6.81 -15.99
CA SER A 93 -16.33 -6.61 -15.13
C SER A 93 -17.64 -6.93 -15.86
N SER A 94 -18.61 -7.52 -15.14
CA SER A 94 -19.96 -7.77 -15.67
C SER A 94 -20.79 -6.50 -15.78
N ASN A 95 -20.52 -5.52 -14.93
CA ASN A 95 -21.26 -4.25 -14.86
C ASN A 95 -20.58 -3.09 -15.60
N GLY A 96 -19.44 -3.33 -16.26
CA GLY A 96 -18.68 -2.31 -17.01
C GLY A 96 -17.86 -1.34 -16.17
N ASP A 97 -17.98 -1.39 -14.84
CA ASP A 97 -17.17 -0.59 -13.92
C ASP A 97 -15.71 -1.07 -13.89
N LYS A 98 -14.77 -0.15 -13.65
CA LYS A 98 -13.32 -0.43 -13.60
C LYS A 98 -12.66 -0.04 -12.28
N GLY A 99 -13.45 0.29 -11.26
CA GLY A 99 -12.99 0.71 -9.94
C GLY A 99 -13.57 -0.15 -8.82
N GLU A 100 -13.68 0.41 -7.62
CA GLU A 100 -14.18 -0.32 -6.43
C GLU A 100 -15.60 -0.91 -6.58
N ARG A 101 -16.39 -0.43 -7.55
CA ARG A 101 -17.74 -0.94 -7.85
C ARG A 101 -17.76 -2.06 -8.89
N ALA A 102 -16.61 -2.42 -9.45
CA ALA A 102 -16.50 -3.44 -10.49
C ALA A 102 -16.89 -4.82 -9.96
N GLU A 103 -17.75 -5.49 -10.70
CA GLU A 103 -18.09 -6.89 -10.47
C GLU A 103 -17.18 -7.77 -11.33
N TRP A 104 -16.04 -8.17 -10.79
CA TRP A 104 -15.03 -8.91 -11.54
C TRP A 104 -15.49 -10.32 -11.88
N THR A 105 -15.40 -10.67 -13.17
CA THR A 105 -15.81 -11.97 -13.70
C THR A 105 -14.63 -12.90 -13.95
N LYS A 106 -13.41 -12.35 -14.04
CA LYS A 106 -12.17 -13.11 -14.12
C LYS A 106 -11.27 -12.75 -12.95
N SER A 107 -10.64 -13.77 -12.37
CA SER A 107 -9.61 -13.60 -11.35
C SER A 107 -8.53 -14.68 -11.45
N SER A 108 -7.31 -14.34 -11.07
CA SER A 108 -6.23 -15.29 -10.78
C SER A 108 -5.58 -14.87 -9.47
N ALA A 109 -5.22 -15.83 -8.62
CA ALA A 109 -4.68 -15.51 -7.29
C ALA A 109 -3.55 -16.45 -6.89
N LEU A 110 -2.60 -15.88 -6.15
CA LEU A 110 -1.53 -16.59 -5.47
C LEU A 110 -1.69 -16.34 -3.98
N ARG A 111 -2.24 -17.33 -3.27
CA ARG A 111 -2.47 -17.31 -1.83
C ARG A 111 -1.59 -18.36 -1.15
N PHE A 112 -0.86 -17.92 -0.15
CA PHE A 112 -0.07 -18.76 0.74
C PHE A 112 -0.47 -18.47 2.18
N PHE A 113 -1.19 -19.40 2.81
CA PHE A 113 -1.53 -19.36 4.22
C PHE A 113 -0.69 -20.40 4.96
N MET A 114 0.26 -19.93 5.76
CA MET A 114 1.36 -20.73 6.28
C MET A 114 1.50 -20.59 7.79
N ASP A 115 2.08 -21.59 8.45
CA ASP A 115 2.54 -21.45 9.83
C ASP A 115 3.80 -20.57 9.87
N GLU A 116 3.93 -19.69 10.86
CA GLU A 116 5.10 -18.79 11.00
C GLU A 116 6.43 -19.56 11.16
N GLY A 117 6.38 -20.78 11.71
CA GLY A 117 7.53 -21.68 11.83
C GLY A 117 7.79 -22.57 10.61
N THR A 118 7.08 -22.37 9.50
CA THR A 118 7.14 -23.29 8.35
C THR A 118 8.51 -23.30 7.68
N SER A 119 8.90 -24.47 7.18
CA SER A 119 10.04 -24.64 6.26
C SER A 119 9.60 -24.72 4.80
N PHE A 120 8.32 -24.46 4.51
CA PHE A 120 7.77 -24.48 3.16
C PHE A 120 8.54 -23.55 2.23
N ARG A 121 8.78 -24.03 1.01
CA ARG A 121 9.46 -23.29 -0.06
C ARG A 121 8.67 -23.48 -1.35
N HIS A 122 8.35 -22.37 -2.00
CA HIS A 122 7.71 -22.36 -3.30
C HIS A 122 8.24 -21.19 -4.12
N ASN A 123 8.55 -21.40 -5.40
CA ASN A 123 9.16 -20.36 -6.24
C ASN A 123 8.26 -19.12 -6.35
N LEU A 124 6.93 -19.30 -6.40
CA LEU A 124 5.98 -18.19 -6.41
C LEU A 124 5.79 -17.49 -5.06
N LEU A 125 6.22 -18.09 -3.95
CA LEU A 125 6.16 -17.40 -2.65
C LEU A 125 7.13 -16.21 -2.64
N GLY A 126 8.36 -16.42 -3.12
CA GLY A 126 9.33 -15.33 -3.27
C GLY A 126 8.90 -14.26 -4.26
N PHE A 127 8.18 -14.65 -5.32
CA PHE A 127 7.55 -13.69 -6.24
C PHE A 127 6.49 -12.84 -5.53
N VAL A 128 5.58 -13.46 -4.77
CA VAL A 128 4.50 -12.76 -4.07
C VAL A 128 5.06 -11.76 -3.05
N ASP A 129 6.04 -12.17 -2.25
CA ASP A 129 6.73 -11.30 -1.30
C ASP A 129 7.46 -10.14 -2.01
N GLY A 130 8.21 -10.45 -3.08
CA GLY A 130 8.90 -9.45 -3.90
C GLY A 130 7.96 -8.43 -4.54
N LEU A 131 6.81 -8.88 -5.07
CA LEU A 131 5.80 -8.01 -5.67
C LEU A 131 5.14 -7.11 -4.63
N ALA A 132 4.91 -7.61 -3.41
CA ALA A 132 4.41 -6.80 -2.31
C ALA A 132 5.41 -5.69 -1.94
N ILE A 133 6.70 -6.01 -1.82
CA ILE A 133 7.77 -5.03 -1.57
C ILE A 133 7.84 -3.99 -2.69
N GLU A 134 7.74 -4.41 -3.95
CA GLU A 134 7.74 -3.51 -5.10
C GLU A 134 6.54 -2.54 -5.06
N ALA A 135 5.33 -3.06 -4.81
CA ALA A 135 4.12 -2.25 -4.71
C ALA A 135 4.18 -1.25 -3.55
N MET A 136 4.75 -1.64 -2.41
CA MET A 136 4.99 -0.73 -1.28
C MET A 136 5.92 0.40 -1.70
N LYS A 137 7.12 0.10 -2.20
CA LYS A 137 8.10 1.10 -2.64
C LYS A 137 7.54 2.05 -3.68
N LEU A 138 6.79 1.50 -4.64
CA LEU A 138 6.15 2.27 -5.70
C LEU A 138 5.16 3.30 -5.15
N THR A 139 4.49 2.97 -4.03
CA THR A 139 3.43 3.79 -3.44
C THR A 139 3.85 4.57 -2.19
N ASP A 140 5.09 4.42 -1.71
CA ASP A 140 5.54 5.00 -0.43
C ASP A 140 5.47 6.52 -0.38
N SER A 141 5.93 7.22 -1.43
CA SER A 141 5.86 8.70 -1.47
C SER A 141 4.43 9.22 -1.44
N TRP A 142 3.50 8.52 -2.10
CA TRP A 142 2.07 8.86 -2.06
C TRP A 142 1.47 8.52 -0.69
N TYR A 143 1.79 7.34 -0.15
CA TYR A 143 1.27 6.90 1.15
C TYR A 143 1.81 7.75 2.30
N PHE A 144 3.04 8.26 2.19
CA PHE A 144 3.59 9.26 3.09
C PHE A 144 2.73 10.52 3.15
N ASP A 145 2.24 11.03 2.01
CA ASP A 145 1.35 12.18 1.99
C ASP A 145 -0.02 11.87 2.63
N ILE A 146 -0.51 10.63 2.49
CA ILE A 146 -1.71 10.14 3.21
C ILE A 146 -1.47 10.14 4.72
N MET A 147 -0.29 9.69 5.17
CA MET A 147 0.07 9.70 6.60
C MET A 147 0.10 11.13 7.15
N MET A 148 0.69 12.08 6.42
CA MET A 148 0.69 13.50 6.81
C MET A 148 -0.72 14.10 6.85
N ALA A 149 -1.56 13.78 5.86
CA ALA A 149 -2.95 14.21 5.85
C ALA A 149 -3.76 13.62 7.02
N GLY A 150 -3.48 12.36 7.40
CA GLY A 150 -4.11 11.70 8.55
C GLY A 150 -3.69 12.33 9.88
N LEU A 151 -2.38 12.51 10.09
CA LEU A 151 -1.79 12.97 11.35
C LEU A 151 -1.96 14.48 11.56
N GLU A 152 -1.50 15.27 10.61
CA GLU A 152 -1.31 16.73 10.76
C GLU A 152 -2.48 17.52 10.15
N LYS A 153 -3.42 16.82 9.50
CA LYS A 153 -4.49 17.44 8.69
C LYS A 153 -3.94 18.35 7.59
N MET A 154 -2.71 18.11 7.15
CA MET A 154 -2.06 18.84 6.07
C MET A 154 -2.08 18.02 4.79
N LYS A 155 -2.69 18.55 3.72
CA LYS A 155 -2.82 17.85 2.44
C LYS A 155 -1.72 18.28 1.48
N SER A 156 -0.92 17.34 0.99
CA SER A 156 0.04 17.64 -0.07
C SER A 156 -0.67 18.07 -1.36
N LYS A 157 -0.17 19.11 -2.03
CA LYS A 157 -0.63 19.51 -3.37
C LYS A 157 -0.32 18.47 -4.46
N SER A 158 0.54 17.49 -4.17
CA SER A 158 0.75 16.33 -5.06
C SER A 158 -0.35 15.27 -4.97
N LEU A 159 -1.21 15.32 -3.93
CA LEU A 159 -2.35 14.42 -3.83
C LEU A 159 -3.48 14.92 -4.74
N PRO A 160 -4.15 14.01 -5.49
CA PRO A 160 -5.38 14.34 -6.19
C PRO A 160 -6.43 15.02 -5.27
N GLU A 161 -7.25 15.90 -5.84
CA GLU A 161 -8.25 16.64 -5.06
C GLU A 161 -9.23 15.69 -4.36
N GLN A 162 -9.66 14.63 -5.05
CA GLN A 162 -10.54 13.58 -4.53
C GLN A 162 -9.85 12.51 -3.66
N THR A 163 -8.62 12.75 -3.20
CA THR A 163 -7.96 11.86 -2.23
C THR A 163 -8.71 11.83 -0.90
N LEU A 164 -8.97 10.62 -0.42
CA LEU A 164 -9.54 10.35 0.90
C LEU A 164 -8.46 9.72 1.79
N ALA A 165 -8.29 10.25 3.00
CA ALA A 165 -7.46 9.66 4.04
C ALA A 165 -8.37 9.32 5.23
N THR A 166 -8.27 8.08 5.72
CA THR A 166 -8.97 7.64 6.94
C THR A 166 -7.93 7.39 8.02
N SER A 167 -8.20 7.86 9.23
CA SER A 167 -7.30 7.69 10.37
C SER A 167 -8.09 7.28 11.61
N PRO A 168 -7.42 6.74 12.64
CA PRO A 168 -8.02 6.60 13.97
C PRO A 168 -8.61 7.93 14.47
N LYS A 169 -9.66 7.84 15.29
CA LYS A 169 -10.38 9.01 15.82
C LYS A 169 -9.75 9.59 17.08
N THR A 170 -9.02 8.78 17.85
CA THR A 170 -8.36 9.24 19.07
C THR A 170 -6.92 9.61 18.77
N GLU A 171 -6.44 10.63 19.48
CA GLU A 171 -5.07 11.13 19.32
C GLU A 171 -4.04 10.06 19.70
N GLU A 172 -4.28 9.27 20.76
CA GLU A 172 -3.34 8.22 21.17
C GLU A 172 -3.19 7.14 20.09
N ALA A 173 -4.30 6.70 19.49
CA ALA A 173 -4.27 5.69 18.43
C ALA A 173 -3.62 6.22 17.14
N LEU A 174 -3.84 7.50 16.83
CA LEU A 174 -3.23 8.16 15.69
C LEU A 174 -1.71 8.28 15.86
N GLN A 175 -1.25 8.68 17.05
CA GLN A 175 0.17 8.75 17.37
C GLN A 175 0.82 7.36 17.36
N GLN A 176 0.16 6.33 17.89
CA GLN A 176 0.68 4.97 17.83
C GLN A 176 0.82 4.47 16.39
N ASP A 177 -0.18 4.67 15.54
CA ASP A 177 -0.12 4.33 14.12
C ASP A 177 1.04 5.04 13.41
N PHE A 178 1.28 6.30 13.79
CA PHE A 178 2.36 7.08 13.25
C PHE A 178 3.74 6.56 13.67
N GLN A 179 3.93 6.21 14.94
CA GLN A 179 5.17 5.60 15.41
C GLN A 179 5.41 4.27 14.69
N ASN A 180 4.40 3.42 14.58
CA ASN A 180 4.48 2.16 13.85
C ASN A 180 4.91 2.38 12.38
N TYR A 181 4.32 3.38 11.71
CA TYR A 181 4.71 3.77 10.35
C TYR A 181 6.18 4.19 10.28
N PHE A 182 6.62 5.07 11.17
CA PHE A 182 8.00 5.59 11.21
C PHE A 182 9.05 4.52 11.50
N GLU A 183 8.69 3.51 12.29
CA GLU A 183 9.56 2.36 12.57
C GLU A 183 9.67 1.40 11.38
N GLN A 184 8.63 1.31 10.55
CA GLN A 184 8.56 0.37 9.43
C GLN A 184 9.08 0.95 8.11
N VAL A 185 9.01 2.27 7.92
CA VAL A 185 9.47 2.93 6.71
C VAL A 185 10.99 3.18 6.72
N SER A 186 11.61 3.15 5.55
CA SER A 186 13.02 3.51 5.39
C SER A 186 13.22 5.00 5.70
N LYS A 187 13.87 5.29 6.84
CA LYS A 187 14.20 6.65 7.28
C LYS A 187 14.99 7.46 6.25
N LYS A 188 15.78 6.78 5.42
CA LYS A 188 16.60 7.40 4.36
C LYS A 188 15.77 7.97 3.22
N ASP A 189 14.59 7.39 2.97
CA ASP A 189 13.74 7.78 1.84
C ASP A 189 12.77 8.92 2.19
N LEU A 190 12.52 9.15 3.49
CA LEU A 190 11.59 10.17 3.99
C LEU A 190 11.86 11.56 3.42
N ALA A 191 13.12 11.99 3.37
CA ALA A 191 13.49 13.29 2.81
C ALA A 191 13.09 13.41 1.33
N GLY A 192 13.31 12.34 0.55
CA GLY A 192 12.89 12.28 -0.86
C GLY A 192 11.38 12.25 -1.03
N PHE A 193 10.63 11.72 -0.05
CA PHE A 193 9.17 11.75 -0.10
C PHE A 193 8.59 13.16 0.06
N ALA A 194 9.25 14.04 0.83
CA ALA A 194 8.80 15.42 1.03
C ALA A 194 9.38 16.42 0.02
N GLU A 195 10.40 16.03 -0.74
CA GLU A 195 11.15 16.93 -1.62
C GLU A 195 10.24 17.62 -2.65
N GLY A 196 10.32 18.95 -2.70
CA GLY A 196 9.56 19.77 -3.65
C GLY A 196 8.05 19.88 -3.38
N LYS A 197 7.53 19.23 -2.34
CA LYS A 197 6.10 19.25 -2.02
C LYS A 197 5.71 20.45 -1.16
N VAL A 198 4.48 20.93 -1.37
CA VAL A 198 3.81 21.92 -0.52
C VAL A 198 2.59 21.26 0.09
N TYR A 199 2.48 21.36 1.40
CA TYR A 199 1.38 20.83 2.20
C TYR A 199 0.48 21.98 2.62
N GLU A 200 -0.81 21.88 2.34
CA GLU A 200 -1.80 22.90 2.66
C GLU A 200 -2.55 22.52 3.94
N SER A 201 -2.64 23.46 4.88
CA SER A 201 -3.48 23.32 6.08
C SER A 201 -4.97 23.51 5.74
N GLU A 202 -5.86 23.21 6.69
CA GLU A 202 -7.30 23.50 6.55
C GLU A 202 -7.61 24.99 6.31
N SER A 203 -6.72 25.89 6.74
CA SER A 203 -6.84 27.34 6.51
C SER A 203 -6.28 27.81 5.16
N GLY A 204 -5.79 26.89 4.31
CA GLY A 204 -5.24 27.20 3.00
C GLY A 204 -3.78 27.69 3.01
N VAL A 205 -3.10 27.63 4.17
CA VAL A 205 -1.71 28.08 4.29
C VAL A 205 -0.78 26.97 3.79
N GLY A 206 0.14 27.32 2.89
CA GLY A 206 1.14 26.42 2.37
C GLY A 206 2.33 26.25 3.32
N HIS A 207 2.75 25.00 3.53
CA HIS A 207 3.88 24.62 4.35
C HIS A 207 4.84 23.71 3.57
N ARG A 208 6.13 23.83 3.85
CA ARG A 208 7.14 22.86 3.42
C ARG A 208 7.49 21.96 4.59
N LEU A 209 7.67 20.68 4.28
CA LEU A 209 8.13 19.70 5.24
C LEU A 209 9.64 19.54 5.12
N SER A 210 10.32 19.56 6.27
CA SER A 210 11.75 19.31 6.38
C SER A 210 12.00 18.28 7.47
N PHE A 211 13.01 17.44 7.28
CA PHE A 211 13.45 16.46 8.28
C PHE A 211 14.75 16.93 8.91
N VAL A 212 14.83 16.78 10.23
CA VAL A 212 16.01 17.10 11.04
C VAL A 212 16.35 15.88 11.87
N GLY A 213 17.56 15.35 11.71
CA GLY A 213 17.95 14.13 12.39
C GLY A 213 19.17 13.43 11.81
N ASP A 214 19.50 12.30 12.42
CA ASP A 214 20.51 11.34 11.96
C ASP A 214 19.86 10.02 11.55
N ASP A 215 20.67 9.03 11.16
CA ASP A 215 20.18 7.70 10.74
C ASP A 215 19.36 6.97 11.82
N LYS A 216 19.44 7.39 13.09
CA LYS A 216 18.78 6.74 14.23
C LYS A 216 17.54 7.49 14.70
N SER A 217 17.55 8.81 14.62
CA SER A 217 16.48 9.70 15.07
C SER A 217 16.16 10.73 14.00
N ILE A 218 14.92 10.70 13.49
CA ILE A 218 14.41 11.73 12.57
C ILE A 218 13.24 12.41 13.25
N THR A 219 13.28 13.74 13.25
CA THR A 219 12.15 14.62 13.53
C THR A 219 11.77 15.35 12.26
N TYR A 220 10.54 15.83 12.16
CA TYR A 220 10.10 16.64 11.03
C TYR A 220 9.52 17.96 11.51
N LYS A 221 9.55 18.96 10.63
CA LYS A 221 9.01 20.29 10.88
C LYS A 221 8.36 20.86 9.64
N PHE A 222 7.15 21.38 9.82
CA PHE A 222 6.50 22.25 8.85
C PHE A 222 6.96 23.69 9.02
N THR A 223 7.36 24.32 7.92
CA THR A 223 7.66 25.76 7.85
C THR A 223 6.74 26.41 6.83
N VAL A 224 6.26 27.63 7.11
CA VAL A 224 5.42 28.37 6.15
C VAL A 224 6.21 28.58 4.86
N SER A 225 5.56 28.30 3.72
CA SER A 225 6.13 28.44 2.37
C SER A 225 6.16 29.87 1.89
#